data_AF-A0A8J4SAF2-F1
#
_entry.id   AF-A0A8J4SAF2-F1
#
_cell.length_a   1.000
_cell.length_b   1.000
_cell.length_c   1.000
_cell.angle_alpha   90.00
_cell.angle_beta   90.00
_cell.angle_gamma   90.00
#
_symmetry.space_group_name_H-M   'P 1'
#
loop_
_entity.id
_entity.type
_entity.pdbx_description
1 polymer ?
#
loop_
_entity_poly.entity_id
_entity_poly.type
_entity_poly.pdbx_seq_one_letter_code
_entity_poly.pdbx_strand_id
1 'polypeptide(L)'
;MIHLGWIEPLHTENDLLLAALYAGVTLGAGLGIVFRWGGTTGGSDIIARILNRKYGWSMGRVLLGIDFIIIGISLVYIPKEKILYTLVAVFIASKVIDFIQEGAYSARAFMIISDHAPEIADLITRDMDRGVTLIPAIGAYSKQAKHVAYCVISRQEFRRLQTIVRSVDPRAFVIISDVHDVHGEGFKES
;
A
#
# COMPACT_ATOMS: atom_id res chain seq x y z
N MET A 1 -13.27 -36.13 -8.37
CA MET A 1 -13.54 -34.92 -7.58
C MET A 1 -14.35 -33.89 -8.37
N ILE A 2 -13.95 -33.52 -9.60
CA ILE A 2 -14.74 -32.63 -10.48
C ILE A 2 -15.98 -33.37 -11.05
N HIS A 3 -15.84 -34.64 -11.41
CA HIS A 3 -16.97 -35.48 -11.84
C HIS A 3 -17.97 -35.88 -10.73
N LEU A 4 -17.69 -35.57 -9.46
CA LEU A 4 -18.58 -35.89 -8.33
C LEU A 4 -19.58 -34.75 -8.02
N GLY A 5 -19.51 -33.60 -8.71
CA GLY A 5 -20.40 -32.46 -8.47
C GLY A 5 -20.10 -31.64 -7.21
N TRP A 6 -18.96 -31.88 -6.55
CA TRP A 6 -18.59 -31.17 -5.32
C TRP A 6 -17.97 -29.80 -5.57
N ILE A 7 -17.49 -29.57 -6.80
CA ILE A 7 -16.90 -28.30 -7.24
C ILE A 7 -17.54 -28.01 -8.59
N GLU A 8 -18.54 -27.13 -8.63
CA GLU A 8 -18.94 -26.53 -9.90
C GLU A 8 -17.84 -25.56 -10.32
N PRO A 9 -17.14 -25.78 -11.46
CA PRO A 9 -16.25 -24.77 -11.98
C PRO A 9 -17.08 -23.52 -12.27
N LEU A 10 -16.57 -22.35 -11.91
CA LEU A 10 -17.13 -21.06 -12.32
C LEU A 10 -17.04 -20.95 -13.85
N HIS A 11 -17.98 -21.57 -14.54
CA HIS A 11 -18.04 -21.65 -15.99
C HIS A 11 -19.07 -20.62 -16.45
N THR A 12 -18.60 -19.54 -17.08
CA THR A 12 -19.50 -18.57 -17.71
C THR A 12 -19.20 -18.58 -19.20
N GLU A 13 -20.05 -19.22 -19.99
CA GLU A 13 -19.85 -19.35 -21.45
C GLU A 13 -19.95 -17.98 -22.16
N ASN A 14 -20.61 -17.00 -21.55
CA ASN A 14 -20.95 -15.73 -22.19
C ASN A 14 -20.42 -14.46 -21.49
N ASP A 15 -19.69 -14.55 -20.39
CA ASP A 15 -19.19 -13.38 -19.64
C ASP A 15 -17.66 -13.37 -19.55
N LEU A 16 -17.03 -13.09 -20.69
CA LEU A 16 -15.58 -12.93 -20.80
C LEU A 16 -15.06 -11.75 -19.97
N LEU A 17 -15.90 -10.75 -19.70
CA LEU A 17 -15.55 -9.63 -18.84
C LEU A 17 -15.37 -10.12 -17.41
N LEU A 18 -16.38 -10.79 -16.84
CA LEU A 18 -16.31 -11.33 -15.49
C LEU A 18 -15.14 -12.30 -15.33
N ALA A 19 -14.91 -13.17 -16.32
CA ALA A 19 -13.77 -14.07 -16.34
C ALA A 19 -12.43 -13.30 -16.32
N ALA A 20 -12.29 -12.24 -17.12
CA ALA A 20 -11.09 -11.39 -17.14
C ALA A 20 -10.87 -10.64 -15.82
N LEU A 21 -11.93 -10.14 -15.18
CA LEU A 21 -11.87 -9.51 -13.86
C LEU A 21 -11.36 -10.51 -12.81
N TYR A 22 -11.97 -11.70 -12.74
CA TYR A 22 -11.56 -12.75 -11.79
C TYR A 22 -10.13 -13.23 -12.06
N ALA A 23 -9.75 -13.45 -13.32
CA ALA A 23 -8.40 -13.82 -13.69
C ALA A 23 -7.39 -12.74 -13.25
N GLY A 24 -7.68 -11.47 -13.53
CA GLY A 24 -6.82 -10.35 -13.13
C GLY A 24 -6.65 -10.25 -11.62
N VAL A 25 -7.74 -10.31 -10.85
CA VAL A 25 -7.69 -10.22 -9.38
C VAL A 25 -6.95 -11.40 -8.77
N THR A 26 -7.27 -12.63 -9.17
CA THR A 26 -6.66 -13.83 -8.58
C THR A 26 -5.18 -13.96 -8.93
N LEU A 27 -4.82 -13.71 -10.19
CA LEU A 27 -3.42 -13.70 -10.64
C LEU A 27 -2.64 -12.58 -9.96
N GLY A 28 -3.19 -11.37 -9.93
CA GLY A 28 -2.56 -10.24 -9.25
C GLY A 28 -2.40 -10.47 -7.75
N ALA A 29 -3.37 -11.13 -7.11
CA ALA A 29 -3.30 -11.47 -5.70
C ALA A 29 -2.19 -12.49 -5.41
N GLY A 30 -2.15 -13.58 -6.17
CA GLY A 30 -1.12 -14.61 -6.01
C GLY A 30 0.28 -14.07 -6.25
N LEU A 31 0.49 -13.36 -7.37
CA LEU A 31 1.79 -12.78 -7.69
C LEU A 31 2.19 -11.66 -6.72
N GLY A 32 1.25 -10.79 -6.34
CA GLY A 32 1.49 -9.74 -5.36
C GLY A 32 1.99 -10.29 -4.03
N ILE A 33 1.41 -11.39 -3.55
CA ILE A 33 1.88 -12.11 -2.36
C ILE A 33 3.28 -12.68 -2.61
N VAL A 34 3.51 -13.44 -3.68
CA VAL A 34 4.85 -14.02 -3.95
C VAL A 34 5.94 -12.94 -3.94
N PHE A 35 5.70 -11.83 -4.63
CA PHE A 35 6.68 -10.76 -4.75
C PHE A 35 6.89 -9.96 -3.46
N ARG A 36 5.84 -9.82 -2.64
CA ARG A 36 5.92 -9.15 -1.34
C ARG A 36 6.87 -9.85 -0.38
N TRP A 37 6.97 -11.18 -0.43
CA TRP A 37 7.95 -11.97 0.33
C TRP A 37 9.27 -12.17 -0.43
N GLY A 38 9.47 -11.42 -1.51
CA GLY A 38 10.71 -11.40 -2.27
C GLY A 38 10.93 -12.56 -3.23
N GLY A 39 9.91 -13.40 -3.44
CA GLY A 39 9.94 -14.45 -4.45
C GLY A 39 9.74 -13.92 -5.87
N THR A 40 10.03 -14.78 -6.85
CA THR A 40 9.68 -14.59 -8.27
C THR A 40 9.22 -15.93 -8.84
N THR A 41 8.32 -15.92 -9.82
CA THR A 41 7.93 -17.07 -10.65
C THR A 41 8.98 -17.42 -11.72
N GLY A 42 9.97 -16.55 -11.96
CA GLY A 42 11.16 -16.88 -12.75
C GLY A 42 11.09 -16.47 -14.23
N GLY A 43 10.17 -15.57 -14.59
CA GLY A 43 9.97 -15.07 -15.95
C GLY A 43 10.23 -13.58 -16.08
N SER A 44 9.30 -12.85 -16.69
CA SER A 44 9.34 -11.39 -16.84
C SER A 44 9.36 -10.64 -15.49
N ASP A 45 8.94 -11.31 -14.42
CA ASP A 45 8.96 -10.79 -13.06
C ASP A 45 10.37 -10.66 -12.46
N ILE A 46 11.36 -11.40 -12.95
CA ILE A 46 12.78 -11.17 -12.60
C ILE A 46 13.19 -9.76 -13.04
N ILE A 47 12.85 -9.38 -14.27
CA ILE A 47 13.16 -8.05 -14.81
C ILE A 47 12.42 -6.99 -14.00
N ALA A 48 11.14 -7.21 -13.71
CA ALA A 48 10.37 -6.32 -12.84
C ALA A 48 11.05 -6.15 -11.48
N ARG A 49 11.52 -7.23 -10.86
CA ARG A 49 12.21 -7.21 -9.55
C ARG A 49 13.50 -6.39 -9.59
N ILE A 50 14.30 -6.58 -10.64
CA ILE A 50 15.56 -5.84 -10.81
C ILE A 50 15.27 -4.34 -10.98
N LEU A 51 14.30 -3.97 -11.83
CA LEU A 51 13.95 -2.57 -12.06
C LEU A 51 13.32 -1.93 -10.82
N ASN A 52 12.52 -2.68 -10.07
CA ASN A 52 11.97 -2.24 -8.79
C ASN A 52 13.08 -1.96 -7.78
N ARG A 53 14.05 -2.87 -7.61
CA ARG A 53 15.18 -2.66 -6.67
C ARG A 53 16.13 -1.55 -7.11
N LYS A 54 16.40 -1.42 -8.41
CA LYS A 54 17.41 -0.47 -8.92
C LYS A 54 16.88 0.94 -9.13
N TYR A 55 15.62 1.07 -9.56
CA TYR A 55 15.03 2.36 -9.97
C TYR A 55 13.74 2.71 -9.21
N GLY A 56 13.27 1.87 -8.29
CA GLY A 56 12.03 2.11 -7.53
C GLY A 56 10.75 2.00 -8.36
N TRP A 57 10.81 1.38 -9.56
CA TRP A 57 9.63 1.26 -10.42
C TRP A 57 8.63 0.26 -9.85
N SER A 58 7.33 0.53 -9.97
CA SER A 58 6.32 -0.42 -9.48
C SER A 58 6.35 -1.71 -10.29
N MET A 59 6.27 -2.83 -9.59
CA MET A 59 6.41 -4.17 -10.17
C MET A 59 5.30 -4.45 -11.17
N GLY A 60 4.07 -4.09 -10.84
CA GLY A 60 2.90 -4.20 -11.72
C GLY A 60 3.06 -3.37 -12.99
N ARG A 61 3.63 -2.16 -12.93
CA ARG A 61 3.85 -1.32 -14.11
C ARG A 61 4.86 -1.93 -15.08
N VAL A 62 5.94 -2.53 -14.58
CA VAL A 62 6.92 -3.20 -15.44
C VAL A 62 6.30 -4.43 -16.10
N LEU A 63 5.59 -5.25 -15.32
CA LEU A 63 4.90 -6.43 -15.84
C LEU A 63 3.86 -6.07 -16.90
N LEU A 64 3.04 -5.06 -16.63
CA LEU A 64 2.06 -4.55 -17.59
C LEU A 64 2.71 -4.09 -18.90
N GLY A 65 3.87 -3.41 -18.82
CA GLY A 65 4.61 -2.98 -20.01
C GLY A 65 5.13 -4.15 -20.84
N ILE A 66 5.66 -5.19 -20.18
CA ILE A 66 6.13 -6.41 -20.85
C ILE A 66 4.94 -7.14 -21.49
N ASP A 67 3.85 -7.32 -20.75
CA ASP A 67 2.63 -7.97 -21.25
C ASP A 67 2.03 -7.20 -22.43
N PHE A 68 2.09 -5.87 -22.41
CA PHE A 68 1.62 -5.05 -23.53
C PHE A 68 2.41 -5.32 -24.82
N ILE A 69 3.73 -5.53 -24.71
CA ILE A 69 4.58 -5.90 -25.86
C ILE A 69 4.21 -7.30 -26.35
N ILE A 70 4.03 -8.27 -25.45
CA ILE A 70 3.68 -9.66 -25.80
C ILE A 70 2.30 -9.72 -26.47
N ILE A 71 1.31 -9.03 -25.89
CA ILE A 71 -0.05 -8.92 -26.44
C ILE A 71 -0.03 -8.20 -27.78
N GLY A 72 0.80 -7.16 -27.91
CA GLY A 72 1.01 -6.42 -29.16
C GLY A 72 1.53 -7.31 -30.29
N ILE A 73 2.48 -8.20 -30.02
CA ILE A 73 2.96 -9.20 -31.00
C ILE A 73 1.86 -10.22 -31.34
N SER A 74 0.99 -10.52 -30.38
CA SER A 74 -0.09 -11.50 -30.52
C SER A 74 -1.27 -11.02 -31.38
N LEU A 75 -1.34 -9.73 -31.73
CA LEU A 75 -2.37 -9.13 -32.60
C LEU A 75 -2.49 -9.79 -33.98
N VAL A 76 -1.43 -10.46 -34.46
CA VAL A 76 -1.41 -11.13 -35.77
C VAL A 76 -2.21 -12.44 -35.74
N TYR A 77 -2.37 -13.07 -34.57
CA TYR A 77 -2.90 -14.44 -34.43
C TYR A 77 -4.18 -14.55 -33.60
N ILE A 78 -4.45 -13.59 -32.68
CA ILE A 78 -5.56 -13.68 -31.73
C ILE A 78 -6.71 -12.74 -32.13
N PRO A 79 -7.99 -13.17 -32.02
CA PRO A 79 -9.14 -12.29 -32.21
C PRO A 79 -9.10 -11.05 -31.31
N LYS A 80 -9.46 -9.89 -31.88
CA LYS A 80 -9.40 -8.58 -31.21
C LYS A 80 -10.15 -8.55 -29.87
N GLU A 81 -11.30 -9.21 -29.78
CA GLU A 81 -12.10 -9.29 -28.55
C GLU A 81 -11.32 -9.95 -27.41
N LYS A 82 -10.68 -11.11 -27.67
CA LYS A 82 -9.88 -11.82 -26.65
C LYS A 82 -8.70 -10.98 -26.17
N ILE A 83 -8.07 -10.23 -27.08
CA ILE A 83 -6.97 -9.31 -26.75
C ILE A 83 -7.44 -8.22 -25.78
N LEU A 84 -8.61 -7.60 -26.02
CA LEU A 84 -9.16 -6.58 -25.13
C LEU A 84 -9.43 -7.14 -23.73
N TYR A 85 -9.98 -8.35 -23.64
CA TYR A 85 -10.20 -9.02 -22.35
C TYR A 85 -8.88 -9.36 -21.65
N THR A 86 -7.86 -9.83 -22.37
CA THR A 86 -6.53 -10.07 -21.79
C THR A 86 -5.91 -8.78 -21.26
N LEU A 87 -6.03 -7.66 -22.00
CA LEU A 87 -5.56 -6.34 -21.55
C LEU A 87 -6.24 -5.91 -20.24
N VAL A 88 -7.55 -6.12 -20.12
CA VAL A 88 -8.28 -5.86 -18.86
C VAL A 88 -7.73 -6.73 -17.73
N ALA A 89 -7.54 -8.02 -17.97
CA ALA A 89 -7.03 -8.95 -16.97
C ALA A 89 -5.63 -8.57 -16.47
N VAL A 90 -4.67 -8.30 -17.37
CA VAL A 90 -3.30 -7.93 -16.98
C VAL A 90 -3.23 -6.54 -16.35
N PHE A 91 -4.09 -5.60 -16.79
CA PHE A 91 -4.21 -4.29 -16.15
C PHE A 91 -4.69 -4.42 -14.69
N ILE A 92 -5.74 -5.20 -14.45
CA ILE A 92 -6.23 -5.43 -13.08
C ILE A 92 -5.18 -6.15 -12.25
N ALA A 93 -4.56 -7.19 -12.80
CA ALA A 93 -3.47 -7.90 -12.12
C ALA A 93 -2.35 -6.94 -11.70
N SER A 94 -1.93 -6.04 -12.59
CA SER A 94 -0.88 -5.04 -12.28
C SER A 94 -1.25 -4.14 -11.10
N LYS A 95 -2.51 -3.70 -11.01
CA LYS A 95 -3.01 -2.87 -9.91
C LYS A 95 -3.10 -3.63 -8.61
N VAL A 96 -3.55 -4.87 -8.65
CA VAL A 96 -3.62 -5.73 -7.46
C VAL A 96 -2.23 -6.09 -6.95
N ILE A 97 -1.27 -6.35 -7.85
CA ILE A 97 0.14 -6.57 -7.50
C ILE A 97 0.69 -5.35 -6.76
N ASP A 98 0.59 -4.16 -7.37
CA ASP A 98 1.11 -2.92 -6.78
C ASP A 98 0.47 -2.66 -5.39
N PHE A 99 -0.85 -2.83 -5.28
CA PHE A 99 -1.56 -2.71 -4.01
C PHE A 99 -1.05 -3.65 -2.91
N ILE A 100 -0.77 -4.91 -3.25
CA ILE A 100 -0.26 -5.88 -2.27
C ILE A 100 1.20 -5.60 -1.90
N GLN A 101 2.02 -5.20 -2.88
CA GLN A 101 3.44 -4.90 -2.71
C GLN A 101 3.69 -3.68 -1.82
N GLU A 102 3.03 -2.57 -2.14
CA GLU A 102 3.02 -1.37 -1.30
C GLU A 102 2.48 -1.71 0.10
N GLY A 103 1.49 -2.60 0.13
CA GLY A 103 0.88 -3.12 1.34
C GLY A 103 0.05 -2.07 2.07
N ALA A 104 -0.83 -2.53 2.97
CA ALA A 104 -1.64 -1.63 3.79
C ALA A 104 -0.84 -0.84 4.85
N TYR A 105 0.49 -0.86 4.81
CA TYR A 105 1.34 -0.14 5.76
C TYR A 105 1.61 1.27 5.25
N SER A 106 0.55 2.06 5.12
CA SER A 106 0.68 3.51 4.97
C SER A 106 1.07 4.07 6.34
N ALA A 107 2.37 4.29 6.55
CA ALA A 107 2.80 5.15 7.64
C ALA A 107 2.21 6.55 7.41
N ARG A 108 1.73 7.18 8.47
CA ARG A 108 1.25 8.56 8.43
C ARG A 108 2.02 9.37 9.45
N ALA A 109 2.39 10.58 9.06
CA ALA A 109 2.97 11.55 9.96
C ALA A 109 1.82 12.29 10.65
N PHE A 110 1.93 12.41 11.96
CA PHE A 110 0.99 13.11 12.82
C PHE A 110 1.72 14.27 13.46
N MET A 111 1.21 15.47 13.22
CA MET A 111 1.67 16.68 13.86
C MET A 111 0.59 17.15 14.83
N ILE A 112 0.87 17.04 16.12
CA ILE A 112 -0.07 17.29 17.21
C ILE A 112 0.25 18.66 17.81
N ILE A 113 -0.71 19.56 17.71
CA ILE A 113 -0.61 20.92 18.23
C ILE A 113 -1.48 21.03 19.49
N SER A 114 -0.82 21.26 20.62
CA SER A 114 -1.44 21.34 21.94
C SER A 114 -0.53 22.14 22.89
N ASP A 115 -1.13 22.73 23.93
CA ASP A 115 -0.37 23.31 25.05
C ASP A 115 0.31 22.22 25.92
N HIS A 116 -0.16 20.98 25.81
CA HIS A 116 0.31 19.81 26.56
C HIS A 116 1.08 18.83 25.67
N ALA A 117 1.69 19.30 24.57
CA ALA A 117 2.42 18.45 23.63
C ALA A 117 3.53 17.56 24.26
N PRO A 118 4.31 18.01 25.27
CA PRO A 118 5.29 17.15 25.94
C PRO A 118 4.64 15.96 26.67
N GLU A 119 3.55 16.20 27.39
CA GLU A 119 2.83 15.14 28.12
C GLU A 119 2.22 14.12 27.14
N ILE A 120 1.68 14.60 26.02
CA ILE A 120 1.19 13.73 24.94
C ILE A 120 2.35 12.88 24.38
N ALA A 121 3.52 13.46 24.15
CA ALA A 121 4.69 12.74 23.63
C ALA A 121 5.15 11.63 24.59
N ASP A 122 5.16 11.89 25.89
CA ASP A 122 5.52 10.90 26.92
C ASP A 122 4.53 9.72 26.92
N LEU A 123 3.22 9.99 26.83
CA LEU A 123 2.19 8.96 26.76
C LEU A 123 2.29 8.13 25.48
N ILE A 124 2.54 8.76 24.33
CA ILE A 124 2.74 8.04 23.07
C ILE A 124 3.96 7.12 23.18
N THR A 125 5.07 7.63 23.73
CA THR A 125 6.30 6.85 23.89
C THR A 125 6.06 5.66 24.83
N ARG A 126 5.47 5.89 26.00
CA ARG A 126 5.27 4.85 27.01
C ARG A 126 4.20 3.83 26.64
N ASP A 127 3.06 4.30 26.14
CA ASP A 127 1.91 3.43 25.94
C ASP A 127 1.94 2.78 24.55
N MET A 128 2.40 3.49 23.52
CA MET A 128 2.44 3.00 22.14
C MET A 128 3.80 2.44 21.70
N ASP A 129 4.86 2.63 22.49
CA ASP A 129 6.23 2.23 22.13
C ASP A 129 6.67 2.87 20.79
N ARG A 130 6.35 4.16 20.62
CA ARG A 130 6.62 4.93 19.40
C ARG A 130 7.47 6.15 19.68
N GLY A 131 8.47 6.37 18.83
CA GLY A 131 9.29 7.57 18.87
C GLY A 131 8.46 8.83 18.54
N VAL A 132 8.67 9.88 19.33
CA VAL A 132 8.07 11.20 19.13
C VAL A 132 9.17 12.24 19.16
N THR A 133 9.13 13.19 18.22
CA THR A 133 10.02 14.35 18.19
C THR A 133 9.25 15.59 18.62
N LEU A 134 9.77 16.32 19.61
CA LEU A 134 9.23 17.62 19.99
C LEU A 134 9.88 18.71 19.14
N ILE A 135 9.06 19.42 18.37
CA ILE A 135 9.49 20.54 17.52
C ILE A 135 9.19 21.84 18.27
N PRO A 136 10.19 22.69 18.55
CA PRO A 136 9.95 24.01 19.13
C PRO A 136 9.22 24.90 18.13
N ALA A 137 8.15 25.55 18.57
CA ALA A 137 7.29 26.41 17.78
C ALA A 137 6.90 27.68 18.56
N ILE A 138 6.40 28.70 17.86
CA ILE A 138 5.90 29.92 18.48
C ILE A 138 4.46 30.13 18.02
N GLY A 139 3.53 30.31 18.98
CA GLY A 139 2.14 30.60 18.68
C GLY A 139 2.00 31.96 17.99
N ALA A 140 1.43 32.01 16.79
CA ALA A 140 1.32 33.26 16.03
C ALA A 140 0.50 34.34 16.76
N TYR A 141 -0.59 33.92 17.45
CA TYR A 141 -1.45 34.80 18.24
C TYR A 141 -0.86 35.09 19.63
N SER A 142 -0.51 34.05 20.39
CA SER A 142 -0.05 34.21 21.77
C SER A 142 1.39 34.71 21.91
N LYS A 143 2.20 34.61 20.85
CA LYS A 143 3.67 34.87 20.83
C LYS A 143 4.47 34.05 21.84
N GLN A 144 3.87 33.00 22.41
CA GLN A 144 4.53 32.14 23.38
C GLN A 144 5.24 30.98 22.68
N ALA A 145 6.38 30.60 23.23
CA ALA A 145 7.07 29.37 22.87
C ALA A 145 6.21 28.17 23.29
N LYS A 146 6.04 27.21 22.37
CA LYS A 146 5.29 25.97 22.55
C LYS A 146 6.04 24.82 21.87
N HIS A 147 5.63 23.60 22.16
CA HIS A 147 6.13 22.42 21.44
C HIS A 147 5.03 21.85 20.57
N VAL A 148 5.42 21.27 19.45
CA VAL A 148 4.58 20.47 18.58
C VAL A 148 5.10 19.04 18.64
N ALA A 149 4.23 18.07 18.94
CA ALA A 149 4.63 16.66 18.94
C ALA A 149 4.49 16.10 17.53
N TYR A 150 5.59 15.60 16.98
CA TYR A 150 5.66 14.99 15.66
C TYR A 150 5.98 13.52 15.80
N CYS A 151 5.12 12.65 15.28
CA CYS A 151 5.38 11.23 15.24
C CYS A 151 4.93 10.63 13.92
N VAL A 152 5.54 9.51 13.55
CA VAL A 152 5.06 8.67 12.47
C VAL A 152 4.50 7.42 13.13
N ILE A 153 3.31 6.98 12.73
CA ILE A 153 2.74 5.71 13.18
C ILE A 153 1.97 5.06 12.03
N SER A 154 1.63 3.79 12.18
CA SER A 154 0.79 3.10 11.20
C SER A 154 -0.66 3.59 11.26
N ARG A 155 -1.38 3.45 10.14
CA ARG A 155 -2.82 3.77 10.07
C ARG A 155 -3.66 3.05 11.14
N GLN A 156 -3.26 1.86 11.56
CA GLN A 156 -3.98 1.05 12.55
C GLN A 156 -3.90 1.66 13.97
N GLU A 157 -2.77 2.31 14.27
CA GLU A 157 -2.50 2.91 15.58
C GLU A 157 -3.17 4.28 15.77
N PHE A 158 -3.70 4.87 14.70
CA PHE A 158 -4.32 6.20 14.71
C PHE A 158 -5.44 6.36 15.74
N ARG A 159 -6.30 5.34 15.91
CA ARG A 159 -7.38 5.40 16.90
C ARG A 159 -6.85 5.53 18.32
N ARG A 160 -5.77 4.81 18.63
CA ARG A 160 -5.12 4.85 19.94
C ARG A 160 -4.47 6.21 20.18
N LEU A 161 -3.79 6.76 19.16
CA LEU A 161 -3.23 8.10 19.21
C LEU A 161 -4.31 9.15 19.51
N GLN A 162 -5.45 9.11 18.79
CA GLN A 162 -6.55 10.04 19.04
C GLN A 162 -7.10 9.96 20.46
N THR A 163 -7.20 8.75 21.02
CA THR A 163 -7.64 8.57 22.42
C THR A 163 -6.68 9.25 23.39
N ILE A 164 -5.36 9.04 23.24
CA ILE A 164 -4.33 9.66 24.08
C ILE A 164 -4.37 11.19 23.97
N VAL A 165 -4.39 11.72 22.75
CA VAL A 165 -4.41 13.17 22.51
C VAL A 165 -5.64 13.80 23.17
N ARG A 166 -6.83 13.20 22.98
CA ARG A 166 -8.08 13.74 23.54
C ARG A 166 -8.20 13.56 25.05
N SER A 167 -7.56 12.55 25.64
CA SER A 167 -7.56 12.37 27.10
C SER A 167 -6.71 13.41 27.81
N VAL A 168 -5.66 13.92 27.16
CA VAL A 168 -4.80 14.98 27.72
C VAL A 168 -5.38 16.36 27.42
N ASP A 169 -5.66 16.65 26.15
CA ASP A 169 -6.14 17.97 25.72
C ASP A 169 -7.28 17.84 24.71
N PRO A 170 -8.53 18.03 25.14
CA PRO A 170 -9.69 18.03 24.25
C PRO A 170 -9.67 19.13 23.17
N ARG A 171 -8.85 20.18 23.34
CA ARG A 171 -8.70 21.29 22.38
C ARG A 171 -7.53 21.09 21.42
N ALA A 172 -6.75 20.02 21.59
CA ALA A 172 -5.67 19.70 20.67
C ALA A 172 -6.21 19.37 19.28
N PHE A 173 -5.44 19.74 18.25
CA PHE A 173 -5.73 19.33 16.88
C PHE A 173 -4.53 18.61 16.27
N VAL A 174 -4.83 17.67 15.38
CA VAL A 174 -3.85 16.77 14.79
C VAL A 174 -3.90 16.93 13.28
N ILE A 175 -2.75 17.25 12.69
CA ILE A 175 -2.56 17.30 11.24
C ILE A 175 -2.00 15.94 10.80
N ILE A 176 -2.58 15.39 9.75
CA ILE A 176 -2.24 14.06 9.22
C ILE A 176 -1.66 14.24 7.83
N SER A 177 -0.43 13.76 7.62
CA SER A 177 0.25 13.77 6.33
C SER A 177 0.52 12.35 5.88
N ASP A 178 0.20 12.05 4.61
CA ASP A 178 0.55 10.75 4.01
C ASP A 178 2.07 10.68 3.78
N VAL A 179 2.68 9.62 4.29
CA VAL A 179 4.12 9.39 4.15
C VAL A 179 4.30 8.22 3.18
N HIS A 180 5.01 8.48 2.09
CA HIS A 180 5.21 7.49 1.02
C HIS A 180 6.25 6.45 1.40
N ASP A 181 7.29 6.85 2.12
CA ASP A 181 8.37 5.96 2.51
C ASP A 181 9.00 6.42 3.83
N VAL A 182 9.24 5.48 4.74
CA VAL A 182 9.85 5.73 6.05
C VAL A 182 10.77 4.55 6.37
N HIS A 183 12.01 4.90 6.74
CA HIS A 183 13.09 3.97 7.02
C HIS A 183 13.62 4.24 8.43
N GLY A 184 14.04 3.18 9.13
CA GLY A 184 14.66 3.27 10.46
C GLY A 184 13.93 2.49 11.55
N GLU A 185 14.46 2.57 12.78
CA GLU A 185 13.96 1.81 13.92
C GLU A 185 12.47 2.10 14.21
N GLY A 186 11.72 1.03 14.48
CA GLY A 186 10.26 1.10 14.66
C GLY A 186 9.46 1.05 13.36
N PHE A 187 10.11 1.08 12.20
CA PHE A 187 9.51 0.89 10.87
C PHE A 187 10.21 -0.24 10.13
N LYS A 188 9.71 -0.63 8.95
CA LYS A 188 10.31 -1.70 8.16
C LYS A 188 11.78 -1.38 7.89
N GLU A 189 12.69 -2.13 8.50
CA GLU A 189 14.07 -2.26 8.04
C GLU A 189 14.04 -3.08 6.74
N SER A 190 14.52 -2.51 5.64
CA SER A 190 14.67 -3.21 4.37
C SER A 190 15.99 -3.96 4.32
#